data_AF-A0A9E1PRG8-F1
#
_entry.id   AF-A0A9E1PRG8-F1
#
_cell.length_a   1.000
_cell.length_b   1.000
_cell.length_c   1.000
_cell.angle_alpha   90.00
_cell.angle_beta   90.00
_cell.angle_gamma   90.00
#
_symmetry.space_group_name_H-M   'P 1'
#
loop_
_entity.id
_entity.type
_entity.pdbx_description
1 polymer ?
#
loop_
_entity_poly.entity_id
_entity_poly.type
_entity_poly.pdbx_seq_one_letter_code
_entity_poly.pdbx_strand_id
1 'polypeptide(L)' 'MSIPKVAMVLAAGFGIRMRPITETRPKPLVKVAGRSLLAHTIDRLKDVGVEKIIVNTHHLGEMIVEHLKDYQGIY' A
#
# COMPACT_ATOMS: atom_id res chain seq x y z
N MET A 1 3.08 7.65 24.80
CA MET A 1 2.66 6.35 24.25
C MET A 1 3.75 5.89 23.29
N SER A 2 4.18 4.63 23.32
CA SER A 2 5.21 4.13 22.39
C SER A 2 4.60 3.83 21.02
N ILE A 3 5.32 4.17 19.95
CA ILE A 3 4.91 3.85 18.57
C ILE A 3 5.32 2.41 18.27
N PRO A 4 4.45 1.60 17.64
CA PRO A 4 4.84 0.28 17.13
C PRO A 4 5.94 0.40 16.08
N LYS A 5 7.03 -0.36 16.24
CA LYS A 5 8.12 -0.39 15.24
C LYS A 5 7.72 -1.05 13.92
N VAL A 6 6.71 -1.92 13.94
CA VAL A 6 6.26 -2.70 12.78
C VAL A 6 4.77 -2.47 12.55
N ALA A 7 4.38 -2.26 11.30
CA ALA A 7 2.98 -2.18 10.87
C ALA A 7 2.71 -3.14 9.71
N MET A 8 1.47 -3.59 9.59
CA MET A 8 0.99 -4.38 8.46
C MET A 8 -0.08 -3.61 7.69
N VAL A 9 0.08 -3.48 6.37
CA VAL A 9 -0.89 -2.87 5.46
C VAL A 9 -1.59 -3.96 4.68
N LEU A 10 -2.92 -4.03 4.80
CA LEU A 10 -3.74 -5.03 4.13
C LEU A 10 -4.08 -4.60 2.70
N ALA A 11 -3.36 -5.14 1.71
CA ALA A 11 -3.45 -4.75 0.29
C ALA A 11 -3.95 -5.88 -0.64
N ALA A 12 -4.39 -7.01 -0.08
CA ALA A 12 -4.81 -8.22 -0.79
C ALA A 12 -6.29 -8.25 -1.30
N GLY A 13 -6.94 -7.11 -1.48
CA GLY A 13 -8.37 -7.04 -1.85
C GLY A 13 -8.64 -6.91 -3.35
N PHE A 14 -9.74 -7.52 -3.85
CA PHE A 14 -10.18 -7.41 -5.25
C PHE A 14 -10.69 -6.01 -5.67
N GLY A 15 -11.09 -5.17 -4.72
CA GLY A 15 -11.53 -3.80 -5.03
C GLY A 15 -12.87 -3.68 -5.76
N ILE A 16 -13.72 -4.72 -5.79
CA ILE A 16 -14.89 -4.84 -6.68
C ILE A 16 -15.87 -3.65 -6.69
N ARG A 17 -15.99 -2.91 -5.58
CA ARG A 17 -16.87 -1.73 -5.49
C ARG A 17 -16.35 -0.51 -6.25
N MET A 18 -15.10 -0.52 -6.70
CA MET A 18 -14.44 0.56 -7.42
C MET A 18 -14.26 0.24 -8.91
N ARG A 19 -14.92 -0.79 -9.44
CA ARG A 19 -14.91 -1.07 -10.87
C ARG A 19 -15.54 0.09 -11.67
N PRO A 20 -15.08 0.35 -12.91
CA PRO A 20 -14.10 -0.44 -13.67
C PRO A 20 -12.63 -0.14 -13.31
N ILE A 21 -12.36 0.86 -12.45
CA ILE A 21 -11.01 1.32 -12.12
C ILE A 21 -10.12 0.17 -11.65
N THR A 22 -10.67 -0.76 -10.86
CA THR A 22 -9.90 -1.84 -10.26
C THR A 22 -9.81 -3.12 -11.07
N GLU A 23 -10.30 -3.14 -12.31
CA GLU A 23 -10.19 -4.31 -13.19
C GLU A 23 -8.75 -4.49 -13.72
N THR A 24 -8.06 -3.38 -13.98
CA THR A 24 -6.69 -3.36 -14.52
C THR A 24 -5.67 -2.76 -13.55
N ARG A 25 -6.10 -2.36 -12.36
CA ARG A 25 -5.25 -1.75 -11.33
C ARG A 25 -5.69 -2.16 -9.93
N PRO A 26 -4.80 -2.66 -9.06
CA PRO A 26 -5.21 -2.99 -7.70
C PRO A 26 -5.60 -1.71 -6.93
N LYS A 27 -6.62 -1.80 -6.04
CA LYS A 27 -7.10 -0.67 -5.23
C LYS A 27 -5.95 0.11 -4.54
N PRO A 28 -4.96 -0.55 -3.90
CA PRO A 28 -3.80 0.13 -3.31
C PRO A 28 -3.08 1.11 -4.25
N LEU A 29 -3.08 0.87 -5.57
CA LEU A 29 -2.41 1.71 -6.57
C LEU A 29 -3.31 2.75 -7.23
N VAL A 30 -4.60 2.81 -6.87
CA VAL A 30 -5.49 3.88 -7.31
C VAL A 30 -4.96 5.22 -6.80
N LYS A 31 -4.90 6.23 -7.67
CA LYS A 31 -4.36 7.54 -7.34
C LYS A 31 -5.44 8.48 -6.80
N VAL A 32 -5.14 9.17 -5.71
CA VAL A 32 -5.93 10.26 -5.13
C VAL A 32 -4.97 11.42 -4.86
N ALA A 33 -5.32 12.61 -5.33
CA ALA A 33 -4.43 13.79 -5.27
C ALA A 33 -3.01 13.50 -5.80
N GLY A 34 -2.91 12.81 -6.94
CA GLY A 34 -1.64 12.51 -7.63
C GLY A 34 -0.84 11.32 -7.08
N ARG A 35 -1.14 10.81 -5.87
CA ARG A 35 -0.39 9.70 -5.23
C ARG A 35 -1.28 8.47 -5.02
N SER A 36 -0.69 7.27 -4.98
CA SER A 36 -1.43 6.03 -4.72
C SER A 36 -2.00 5.99 -3.31
N LEU A 37 -3.14 5.32 -3.11
CA LEU A 37 -3.69 5.07 -1.76
C LEU A 37 -2.66 4.39 -0.84
N LEU A 38 -1.83 3.51 -1.38
CA LEU A 38 -0.73 2.86 -0.67
C LEU A 38 0.35 3.85 -0.25
N ALA A 39 0.76 4.78 -1.12
CA ALA A 39 1.74 5.81 -0.77
C ALA A 39 1.26 6.67 0.40
N HIS A 40 -0.01 7.13 0.37
CA HIS A 40 -0.60 7.88 1.49
C HIS A 40 -0.56 7.11 2.81
N THR A 41 -0.74 5.79 2.76
CA THR A 41 -0.67 4.92 3.96
C THR A 41 0.77 4.80 4.46
N ILE A 42 1.72 4.59 3.54
CA ILE A 42 3.15 4.47 3.86
C ILE A 42 3.68 5.76 4.47
N ASP A 43 3.37 6.92 3.89
CA ASP A 43 3.82 8.21 4.41
C ASP A 43 3.34 8.40 5.85
N ARG A 44 2.06 8.16 6.13
CA ARG A 44 1.50 8.28 7.47
C ARG A 44 2.19 7.36 8.48
N LEU A 45 2.53 6.14 8.09
CA LEU A 45 3.25 5.21 8.96
C LEU A 45 4.68 5.68 9.23
N LYS A 46 5.37 6.19 8.20
CA LYS A 46 6.72 6.75 8.35
C LYS A 46 6.72 8.04 9.20
N ASP A 47 5.76 8.93 8.98
CA ASP A 47 5.63 10.20 9.71
C ASP A 47 5.45 9.99 11.21
N VAL A 48 4.76 8.93 11.62
CA VAL A 48 4.59 8.60 13.04
C VAL A 48 5.74 7.77 13.61
N GLY A 49 6.74 7.39 12.82
CA GLY A 49 7.93 6.68 13.28
C GLY A 49 7.89 5.15 13.21
N VAL A 50 7.05 4.56 12.35
CA VAL A 50 7.11 3.12 12.07
C VAL A 50 8.36 2.79 11.25
N GLU A 51 9.15 1.83 11.71
CA GLU A 51 10.45 1.46 11.12
C GLU A 51 10.28 0.40 10.00
N LYS A 52 9.32 -0.51 10.14
CA LYS A 52 9.08 -1.63 9.21
C LYS A 52 7.62 -1.73 8.80
N ILE A 53 7.36 -1.79 7.51
CA ILE A 53 6.00 -1.94 6.95
C ILE A 53 5.94 -3.26 6.19
N ILE A 54 4.97 -4.10 6.53
CA ILE A 54 4.69 -5.37 5.85
C ILE A 54 3.43 -5.19 5.00
N VAL A 55 3.47 -5.55 3.72
CA VAL A 55 2.35 -5.39 2.79
C VAL A 55 1.97 -6.75 2.20
N ASN A 56 0.79 -7.26 2.53
CA ASN A 56 0.31 -8.47 1.86
C ASN A 56 -0.33 -8.13 0.51
N THR A 57 -0.03 -8.92 -0.51
CA THR A 57 -0.56 -8.74 -1.86
C THR A 57 -1.40 -9.95 -2.29
N HIS A 58 -2.27 -9.75 -3.28
CA HIS A 58 -3.08 -10.83 -3.86
C HIS A 58 -3.39 -10.50 -5.33
N HIS A 59 -4.65 -10.29 -5.71
CA HIS A 59 -5.06 -9.92 -7.06
C HIS A 59 -4.28 -8.72 -7.60
N LEU A 60 -3.65 -8.87 -8.79
CA LEU A 60 -2.72 -7.91 -9.39
C LEU A 60 -1.53 -7.55 -8.48
N GLY A 61 -1.11 -8.48 -7.62
CA GLY A 61 -0.10 -8.27 -6.60
C GLY A 61 1.29 -7.92 -7.14
N GLU A 62 1.65 -8.44 -8.31
CA GLU A 62 2.92 -8.09 -8.98
C GLU A 62 3.05 -6.59 -9.24
N MET A 63 1.95 -5.90 -9.59
CA MET A 63 1.97 -4.45 -9.76
C MET A 63 2.26 -3.73 -8.44
N ILE A 64 1.75 -4.26 -7.32
CA ILE A 64 2.01 -3.71 -5.99
C ILE A 64 3.48 -3.91 -5.63
N VAL A 65 4.01 -5.13 -5.85
CA VAL A 65 5.42 -5.45 -5.60
C VAL A 65 6.33 -4.54 -6.42
N GLU A 66 6.04 -4.37 -7.71
CA GLU A 66 6.81 -3.49 -8.59
C GLU A 66 6.79 -2.05 -8.09
N HIS A 67 5.61 -1.53 -7.73
CA HIS A 67 5.47 -0.18 -7.18
C HIS A 67 6.26 0.03 -5.88
N LEU A 68 6.42 -1.02 -5.07
CA LEU A 68 7.08 -0.95 -3.77
C LEU A 68 8.61 -1.10 -3.84
N LYS A 69 9.20 -1.50 -4.98
CA LYS A 69 10.66 -1.65 -5.12
C LYS A 69 11.44 -0.37 -4.83
N ASP A 70 10.83 0.79 -5.07
CA ASP A 70 11.43 2.09 -4.81
C ASP A 70 11.39 2.50 -3.33
N TYR A 71 10.74 1.72 -2.47
CA TYR A 71 10.56 2.04 -1.06
C TYR A 71 11.49 1.22 -0.16
N GLN A 72 12.24 1.91 0.69
CA GLN A 72 12.99 1.28 1.77
C GLN A 72 12.10 1.01 2.99
N GLY A 73 12.41 -0.07 3.72
CA GLY A 73 11.73 -0.47 4.95
C GLY A 73 10.37 -1.16 4.73
N ILE A 74 10.09 -1.57 3.48
CA ILE A 74 8.84 -2.23 3.09
C ILE A 74 9.13 -3.67 2.66
N TYR A 75 8.30 -4.59 3.13
CA TYR A 75 8.45 -6.04 2.98
C TYR A 75 7.14 -6.67 2.52
#